data_AF-A0A2S6N0V9-F1
#
_entry.id   AF-A0A2S6N0V9-F1
#
_cell.length_a   1.000
_cell.length_b   1.000
_cell.length_c   1.000
_cell.angle_alpha   90.00
_cell.angle_beta   90.00
_cell.angle_gamma   90.00
#
_symmetry.space_group_name_H-M   'P 1'
#
loop_
_entity.id
_entity.type
_entity.pdbx_description
1 polymer ?
#
loop_
_entity_poly.entity_id
_entity_poly.type
_entity_poly.pdbx_seq_one_letter_code
_entity_poly.pdbx_strand_id
1 'polypeptide(L)'
;MTEQQKTPICPHCGSHDIVFDAAARWSDEKQEWELSSTHDNTTCDDCGSEFDAPDWIKRGQDPSIYVFDASGHGYLEAGWWVRAADAPGGLIGPLIAEENAEVEQTRLMDRRNRLFNCCTNCLPPDWSQFSFITIGGCKDDPDDPGHTLGLCSDEEAEFWTVYARHKEPDSGEAITDCKTKAEAEAVAAELSKLSALPIGWPSAVEA
;
A
#
# COMPACT_ATOMS: atom_id res chain seq x y z
N MET A 1 -29.91 -2.34 18.17
CA MET A 1 -28.56 -1.77 18.08
C MET A 1 -27.69 -2.89 17.55
N THR A 2 -27.32 -2.84 16.27
CA THR A 2 -26.41 -3.84 15.68
C THR A 2 -25.00 -3.52 16.15
N GLU A 3 -24.38 -4.41 16.92
CA GLU A 3 -22.95 -4.33 17.24
C GLU A 3 -22.17 -4.25 15.92
N GLN A 4 -21.42 -3.16 15.75
CA GLN A 4 -20.54 -3.02 14.58
C GLN A 4 -19.44 -4.07 14.71
N GLN A 5 -19.44 -5.02 13.78
CA GLN A 5 -18.44 -6.08 13.70
C GLN A 5 -17.05 -5.45 13.53
N LYS A 6 -16.06 -5.88 14.32
CA LYS A 6 -14.68 -5.38 14.25
C LYS A 6 -13.73 -6.44 13.68
N THR A 7 -12.63 -6.00 13.07
CA THR A 7 -11.54 -6.84 12.52
C THR A 7 -10.22 -6.40 13.14
N PRO A 8 -9.38 -7.32 13.64
CA PRO A 8 -8.08 -6.96 14.20
C PRO A 8 -7.08 -6.67 13.07
N ILE A 9 -6.17 -5.74 13.30
CA ILE A 9 -5.08 -5.37 12.38
C ILE A 9 -3.76 -5.26 13.12
N CYS A 10 -2.67 -5.61 12.43
CA CYS A 10 -1.32 -5.54 12.95
C CYS A 10 -0.93 -4.08 13.12
N PRO A 11 -0.46 -3.65 14.30
CA PRO A 11 -0.01 -2.27 14.49
C PRO A 11 1.19 -1.95 13.60
N HIS A 12 1.99 -2.95 13.20
CA HIS A 12 3.23 -2.74 12.43
C HIS A 12 3.07 -2.76 10.91
N CYS A 13 2.03 -3.39 10.35
CA CYS A 13 1.85 -3.44 8.89
C CYS A 13 0.39 -3.29 8.42
N GLY A 14 -0.58 -3.23 9.34
CA GLY A 14 -1.99 -3.06 9.02
C GLY A 14 -2.65 -4.33 8.47
N SER A 15 -1.89 -5.42 8.35
CA SER A 15 -2.41 -6.73 7.97
C SER A 15 -3.45 -7.22 8.96
N HIS A 16 -4.43 -7.98 8.47
CA HIS A 16 -5.42 -8.67 9.28
C HIS A 16 -4.99 -10.13 9.58
N ASP A 17 -3.83 -10.56 9.10
CA ASP A 17 -3.30 -11.91 9.31
C ASP A 17 -2.54 -11.99 10.64
N ILE A 18 -3.32 -12.16 11.71
CA ILE A 18 -2.87 -12.07 13.09
C ILE A 18 -3.11 -13.38 13.81
N VAL A 19 -2.04 -13.88 14.44
CA VAL A 19 -2.01 -15.12 15.20
C VAL A 19 -1.87 -14.79 16.68
N PHE A 20 -2.63 -15.52 17.51
CA PHE A 20 -2.51 -15.49 18.96
C PHE A 20 -2.02 -16.83 19.48
N ASP A 21 -1.11 -16.80 20.44
CA ASP A 21 -0.80 -17.98 21.23
C ASP A 21 -2.01 -18.35 22.10
N ALA A 22 -2.39 -19.63 22.05
CA ALA A 22 -3.61 -20.11 22.68
C ALA A 22 -3.42 -21.48 23.35
N ALA A 23 -4.10 -21.69 24.48
CA ALA A 23 -4.26 -23.01 25.06
C ALA A 23 -5.60 -23.60 24.61
N ALA A 24 -5.56 -24.84 24.13
CA ALA A 24 -6.75 -25.65 23.91
C ALA A 24 -6.88 -26.70 25.02
N ARG A 25 -8.12 -26.99 25.43
CA ARG A 25 -8.44 -28.07 26.38
C ARG A 25 -9.30 -29.13 25.70
N TRP A 26 -9.08 -30.38 26.06
CA TRP A 26 -9.90 -31.48 25.55
C TRP A 26 -11.29 -31.43 26.20
N SER A 27 -12.34 -31.47 25.38
CA SER A 27 -13.74 -31.54 25.82
C SER A 27 -14.24 -32.97 25.70
N ASP A 28 -14.42 -33.67 26.83
CA ASP A 28 -14.92 -35.05 26.83
C ASP A 28 -16.34 -35.16 26.27
N GLU A 29 -17.19 -34.14 26.45
CA GLU A 29 -18.57 -34.15 25.95
C GLU A 29 -18.63 -34.04 24.43
N LYS A 30 -17.78 -33.18 23.85
CA LYS A 30 -17.77 -32.94 22.39
C LYS A 30 -16.76 -33.79 21.63
N GLN A 31 -15.84 -34.46 22.34
CA GLN A 31 -14.74 -35.22 21.76
C GLN A 31 -13.89 -34.38 20.79
N GLU A 32 -13.62 -33.13 21.18
CA GLU A 32 -12.81 -32.19 20.40
C GLU A 32 -11.97 -31.28 21.31
N TRP A 33 -10.94 -30.66 20.73
CA TRP A 33 -10.16 -29.61 21.39
C TRP A 33 -10.91 -28.29 21.30
N GLU A 34 -11.14 -27.64 22.44
CA GLU A 34 -11.76 -26.32 22.51
C GLU A 34 -10.74 -25.29 22.97
N LEU A 35 -10.82 -24.08 22.39
CA LEU A 35 -10.06 -22.93 22.87
C LEU A 35 -10.40 -22.65 24.34
N SER A 36 -9.39 -22.67 25.20
CA SER A 36 -9.54 -22.44 26.64
C SER A 36 -9.12 -21.02 27.04
N SER A 37 -8.03 -20.49 26.46
CA SER A 37 -7.53 -19.14 26.70
C SER A 37 -6.58 -18.69 25.60
N THR A 38 -6.46 -17.38 25.41
CA THR A 38 -5.40 -16.73 24.62
C THR A 38 -4.34 -16.14 25.56
N HIS A 39 -3.11 -16.05 25.09
CA HIS A 39 -1.97 -15.50 25.83
C HIS A 39 -1.56 -14.14 25.23
N ASP A 40 -0.57 -13.51 25.87
CA ASP A 40 -0.06 -12.16 25.58
C ASP A 40 0.83 -12.09 24.33
N ASN A 41 1.21 -13.23 23.75
CA ASN A 41 1.98 -13.23 22.53
C ASN A 41 1.07 -13.24 21.30
N THR A 42 1.12 -12.12 20.56
CA THR A 42 0.45 -11.95 19.27
C THR A 42 1.50 -11.76 18.19
N THR A 43 1.35 -12.43 17.06
CA THR A 43 2.27 -12.34 15.92
C THR A 43 1.49 -11.99 14.66
N CYS A 44 2.07 -11.16 13.80
CA CYS A 44 1.56 -10.95 12.44
C CYS A 44 2.28 -11.90 11.48
N ASP A 45 1.53 -12.72 10.73
CA ASP A 45 2.11 -13.69 9.79
C ASP A 45 2.68 -13.00 8.53
N ASP A 46 2.19 -11.80 8.19
CA ASP A 46 2.70 -11.04 7.05
C ASP A 46 4.05 -10.36 7.33
N CYS A 47 4.21 -9.72 8.49
CA CYS A 47 5.42 -8.94 8.81
C CYS A 47 6.32 -9.57 9.88
N GLY A 48 5.89 -10.67 10.50
CA GLY A 48 6.63 -11.38 11.55
C GLY A 48 6.83 -10.61 12.85
N SER A 49 6.16 -9.46 13.02
CA SER A 49 6.29 -8.67 14.24
C SER A 49 5.47 -9.27 15.38
N GLU A 50 6.06 -9.29 16.57
CA GLU A 50 5.42 -9.67 17.83
C GLU A 50 4.91 -8.42 18.55
N PHE A 51 3.69 -8.48 19.11
CA PHE A 51 3.06 -7.38 19.83
C PHE A 51 2.05 -7.89 20.87
N ASP A 52 1.75 -7.07 21.88
CA ASP A 52 0.89 -7.47 23.00
C ASP A 52 -0.60 -7.54 22.62
N ALA A 53 -1.06 -6.64 21.73
CA ALA A 53 -2.45 -6.58 21.28
C ALA A 53 -2.58 -5.96 19.88
N PRO A 54 -3.50 -6.46 19.03
CA PRO A 54 -3.79 -5.85 17.74
C PRO A 54 -4.66 -4.60 17.90
N ASP A 55 -4.59 -3.72 16.90
CA ASP A 55 -5.56 -2.64 16.73
C ASP A 55 -6.86 -3.19 16.12
N TRP A 56 -7.97 -2.48 16.29
CA TRP A 56 -9.29 -2.95 15.82
C TRP A 56 -10.00 -1.92 14.94
N ILE A 57 -10.42 -2.35 13.75
CA ILE A 57 -11.22 -1.54 12.82
C ILE A 57 -12.60 -2.11 12.58
N LYS A 58 -13.49 -1.30 11.98
CA LYS A 58 -14.80 -1.79 11.53
C LYS A 58 -14.61 -2.79 10.39
N ARG A 59 -15.39 -3.86 10.39
CA ARG A 59 -15.36 -4.90 9.35
C ARG A 59 -15.71 -4.30 7.99
N GLY A 60 -14.85 -4.54 6.99
CA GLY A 60 -14.97 -4.00 5.63
C GLY A 60 -14.36 -2.60 5.44
N GLN A 61 -13.73 -2.04 6.47
CA GLN A 61 -12.94 -0.82 6.37
C GLN A 61 -11.54 -1.16 5.83
N ASP A 62 -11.04 -0.36 4.88
CA ASP A 62 -9.74 -0.56 4.24
C ASP A 62 -8.60 -0.12 5.18
N PRO A 63 -7.70 -1.02 5.61
CA PRO A 63 -6.58 -0.68 6.49
C PRO A 63 -5.50 0.16 5.80
N SER A 64 -5.52 0.31 4.48
CA SER A 64 -4.63 1.25 3.78
C SER A 64 -5.06 2.71 3.94
N ILE A 65 -6.26 2.95 4.47
CA ILE A 65 -6.85 4.28 4.72
C ILE A 65 -7.10 4.43 6.23
N TYR A 66 -6.05 4.70 6.99
CA TYR A 66 -6.22 5.21 8.37
C TYR A 66 -6.26 6.72 8.37
N VAL A 67 -7.48 7.25 8.44
CA VAL A 67 -7.77 8.62 8.84
C VAL A 67 -7.87 8.63 10.36
N PHE A 68 -7.04 9.45 11.01
CA PHE A 68 -7.18 9.77 12.43
C PHE A 68 -8.56 10.37 12.69
N ASP A 69 -9.37 9.77 13.57
CA ASP A 69 -10.39 10.53 14.31
C ASP A 69 -9.73 11.25 15.51
N ALA A 70 -10.52 12.01 16.28
CA ALA A 70 -10.09 12.90 17.38
C ALA A 70 -9.42 12.18 18.59
N SER A 71 -8.87 10.99 18.37
CA SER A 71 -8.18 10.15 19.35
C SER A 71 -6.75 9.76 18.96
N GLY A 72 -6.24 10.16 17.79
CA GLY A 72 -4.81 10.04 17.50
C GLY A 72 -4.29 8.73 16.83
N HIS A 73 -4.96 8.08 15.86
CA HIS A 73 -4.37 6.94 15.09
C HIS A 73 -4.22 7.08 13.54
N GLY A 74 -3.08 6.66 12.94
CA GLY A 74 -2.53 7.27 11.72
C GLY A 74 -2.19 6.60 10.41
N TYR A 75 -1.71 7.45 9.48
CA TYR A 75 -1.55 7.22 8.04
C TYR A 75 -0.31 6.40 7.66
N LEU A 76 -0.43 5.68 6.54
CA LEU A 76 0.68 5.05 5.79
C LEU A 76 1.27 6.06 4.80
N GLU A 77 2.48 6.53 5.07
CA GLU A 77 3.32 7.12 4.04
C GLU A 77 4.09 5.98 3.34
N ALA A 78 3.51 5.42 2.28
CA ALA A 78 4.21 4.54 1.34
C ALA A 78 5.08 3.45 2.02
N GLY A 79 4.50 2.75 3.00
CA GLY A 79 5.16 1.70 3.78
C GLY A 79 5.72 2.13 5.14
N TRP A 80 5.54 3.39 5.55
CA TRP A 80 5.98 3.92 6.85
C TRP A 80 4.79 4.51 7.61
N TRP A 81 4.63 4.12 8.88
CA TRP A 81 3.59 4.67 9.76
C TRP A 81 3.89 6.11 10.13
N VAL A 82 2.87 6.96 10.24
CA VAL A 82 2.97 8.32 10.76
C VAL A 82 1.98 8.49 11.93
N ARG A 83 2.41 9.11 13.05
CA ARG A 83 1.67 9.18 14.32
C ARG A 83 1.22 10.61 14.64
N ALA A 84 0.07 10.79 15.29
CA ALA A 84 -0.27 12.07 15.91
C ALA A 84 0.60 12.30 17.16
N ALA A 85 0.95 13.55 17.46
CA ALA A 85 1.90 13.90 18.53
C ALA A 85 1.48 13.43 19.93
N ASP A 86 0.20 13.21 20.15
CA ASP A 86 -0.50 12.96 21.41
C ASP A 86 -1.16 11.57 21.51
N ALA A 87 -1.04 10.76 20.46
CA ALA A 87 -1.50 9.39 20.45
C ALA A 87 -0.81 8.55 21.55
N PRO A 88 -1.45 7.58 22.22
CA PRO A 88 -0.79 6.58 23.08
C PRO A 88 -0.30 5.37 22.25
N GLY A 89 0.75 4.65 22.71
CA GLY A 89 1.18 3.37 22.10
C GLY A 89 2.36 3.43 21.12
N GLY A 90 3.27 2.45 21.23
CA GLY A 90 4.63 2.42 20.68
C GLY A 90 4.79 2.12 19.19
N LEU A 91 4.15 2.92 18.32
CA LEU A 91 4.41 2.91 16.88
C LEU A 91 5.61 3.80 16.51
N ILE A 92 6.42 3.37 15.52
CA ILE A 92 7.58 4.09 15.00
C ILE A 92 7.17 4.85 13.73
N GLY A 93 7.14 6.18 13.79
CA GLY A 93 6.72 7.05 12.69
C GLY A 93 6.93 8.56 12.97
N PRO A 94 6.96 9.44 11.95
CA PRO A 94 7.01 10.88 12.17
C PRO A 94 5.77 11.37 12.94
N LEU A 95 5.92 12.42 13.76
CA LEU A 95 4.83 13.00 14.57
C LEU A 95 4.14 14.14 13.79
N ILE A 96 2.82 14.08 13.59
CA ILE A 96 1.99 15.16 13.02
C ILE A 96 1.13 15.75 14.16
N ALA A 97 1.05 17.08 14.27
CA ALA A 97 0.13 17.71 15.23
C ALA A 97 -1.33 17.59 14.76
N GLU A 98 -2.29 17.32 15.67
CA GLU A 98 -3.72 17.11 15.34
C GLU A 98 -4.31 18.22 14.47
N GLU A 99 -3.96 19.48 14.75
CA GLU A 99 -4.38 20.67 13.99
C GLU A 99 -3.98 20.66 12.51
N ASN A 100 -3.05 19.78 12.11
CA ASN A 100 -2.60 19.61 10.74
C ASN A 100 -3.16 18.33 10.07
N ALA A 101 -3.98 17.54 10.77
CA ALA A 101 -4.41 16.22 10.29
C ALA A 101 -5.19 16.26 8.97
N GLU A 102 -6.13 17.19 8.80
CA GLU A 102 -6.92 17.32 7.56
C GLU A 102 -6.07 17.77 6.35
N VAL A 103 -5.12 18.68 6.60
CA VAL A 103 -4.19 19.16 5.56
C VAL A 103 -3.28 18.02 5.13
N GLU A 104 -2.79 17.24 6.09
CA GLU A 104 -1.91 16.12 5.80
C GLU A 104 -2.66 14.96 5.14
N GLN A 105 -3.91 14.71 5.53
CA GLN A 105 -4.80 13.78 4.83
C GLN A 105 -4.95 14.14 3.35
N THR A 106 -5.20 15.42 3.08
CA THR A 106 -5.35 15.92 1.71
C THR A 106 -4.05 15.70 0.93
N ARG A 107 -2.91 16.07 1.51
CA ARG A 107 -1.58 15.83 0.89
C ARG A 107 -1.30 14.37 0.60
N LEU A 108 -1.70 13.47 1.51
CA LEU A 108 -1.50 12.03 1.34
C LEU A 108 -2.41 11.47 0.23
N MET A 109 -3.67 11.89 0.18
CA MET A 109 -4.57 11.52 -0.92
C MET A 109 -4.07 12.04 -2.25
N ASP A 110 -3.63 13.31 -2.31
CA ASP A 110 -3.05 13.91 -3.51
C ASP A 110 -1.79 13.16 -3.95
N ARG A 111 -0.92 12.82 -3.01
CA ARG A 111 0.28 12.03 -3.28
C ARG A 111 -0.07 10.65 -3.80
N ARG A 112 -1.02 9.94 -3.18
CA ARG A 112 -1.48 8.62 -3.61
C ARG A 112 -2.06 8.65 -5.02
N ASN A 113 -2.91 9.64 -5.29
CA ASN A 113 -3.49 9.87 -6.61
C ASN A 113 -2.46 10.33 -7.65
N ARG A 114 -1.29 10.80 -7.23
CA ARG A 114 -0.18 11.09 -8.15
C ARG A 114 0.68 9.85 -8.41
N LEU A 115 0.91 9.02 -7.39
CA LEU A 115 1.84 7.89 -7.46
C LEU A 115 1.20 6.60 -7.97
N PHE A 116 -0.12 6.43 -7.85
CA PHE A 116 -0.81 5.17 -8.09
C PHE A 116 -2.12 5.36 -8.88
N ASN A 117 -2.22 6.30 -9.81
CA ASN A 117 -3.50 6.55 -10.50
C ASN A 117 -3.83 5.55 -11.62
N CYS A 118 -2.88 4.72 -12.02
CA CYS A 118 -3.11 3.69 -13.02
C CYS A 118 -3.41 2.37 -12.30
N CYS A 119 -3.33 1.22 -12.97
CA CYS A 119 -3.87 -0.07 -12.55
C CYS A 119 -3.35 -0.61 -11.20
N THR A 120 -3.82 -0.09 -10.06
CA THR A 120 -3.59 -0.65 -8.71
C THR A 120 -4.66 -0.21 -7.68
N ASN A 121 -5.85 0.23 -8.12
CA ASN A 121 -6.89 0.83 -7.25
C ASN A 121 -6.39 2.01 -6.39
N CYS A 122 -5.45 2.81 -6.90
CA CYS A 122 -4.79 3.85 -6.11
C CYS A 122 -4.00 3.34 -4.92
N LEU A 123 -3.49 2.10 -4.97
CA LEU A 123 -2.69 1.50 -3.91
C LEU A 123 -1.28 1.15 -4.42
N PRO A 124 -0.27 1.11 -3.53
CA PRO A 124 1.01 0.51 -3.89
C PRO A 124 0.80 -0.98 -4.19
N PRO A 125 1.40 -1.52 -5.27
CA PRO A 125 1.40 -2.95 -5.52
C PRO A 125 2.36 -3.65 -4.55
N ASP A 126 2.34 -5.00 -4.53
CA ASP A 126 3.43 -5.76 -3.92
C ASP A 126 4.72 -5.53 -4.73
N TRP A 127 5.65 -4.74 -4.19
CA TRP A 127 6.89 -4.41 -4.89
C TRP A 127 7.83 -5.61 -5.08
N SER A 128 7.66 -6.66 -4.27
CA SER A 128 8.56 -7.83 -4.27
C SER A 128 8.48 -8.65 -5.56
N GLN A 129 7.43 -8.49 -6.35
CA GLN A 129 7.25 -9.17 -7.63
C GLN A 129 8.01 -8.51 -8.80
N PHE A 130 8.51 -7.28 -8.61
CA PHE A 130 9.15 -6.50 -9.66
C PHE A 130 10.69 -6.46 -9.51
N SER A 131 11.36 -6.06 -10.59
CA SER A 131 12.81 -5.94 -10.70
C SER A 131 13.28 -4.49 -10.85
N PHE A 132 12.52 -3.67 -11.56
CA PHE A 132 12.86 -2.28 -11.82
C PHE A 132 11.62 -1.48 -12.25
N ILE A 133 11.73 -0.16 -12.14
CA ILE A 133 10.74 0.80 -12.61
C ILE A 133 11.17 1.37 -13.96
N THR A 134 10.24 1.62 -14.86
CA THR A 134 10.50 2.22 -16.16
C THR A 134 9.47 3.29 -16.51
N ILE A 135 9.82 4.19 -17.42
CA ILE A 135 8.91 5.16 -18.02
C ILE A 135 8.70 4.79 -19.50
N GLY A 136 7.47 4.90 -19.99
CA GLY A 136 7.16 4.74 -21.40
C GLY A 136 6.17 5.80 -21.88
N GLY A 137 6.38 6.31 -23.09
CA GLY A 137 5.40 7.14 -23.77
C GLY A 137 4.14 6.34 -24.09
N CYS A 138 2.98 6.98 -24.00
CA CYS A 138 1.69 6.38 -24.31
C CYS A 138 0.84 7.33 -25.14
N LYS A 139 -0.03 6.77 -25.96
CA LYS A 139 -1.04 7.49 -26.75
C LYS A 139 -2.31 6.67 -26.86
N ASP A 140 -3.44 7.32 -27.08
CA ASP A 140 -4.69 6.60 -27.33
C ASP A 140 -4.61 5.83 -28.66
N ASP A 141 -5.18 4.63 -28.70
CA ASP A 141 -5.27 3.83 -29.92
C ASP A 141 -6.33 4.47 -30.84
N PRO A 142 -5.94 5.00 -32.03
CA PRO A 142 -6.89 5.61 -32.95
C PRO A 142 -7.86 4.60 -33.57
N ASP A 143 -7.49 3.32 -33.57
CA ASP A 143 -8.27 2.23 -34.17
C ASP A 143 -9.15 1.51 -33.13
N ASP A 144 -8.88 1.65 -31.83
CA ASP A 144 -9.67 1.08 -30.73
C ASP A 144 -9.91 2.08 -29.57
N PRO A 145 -10.99 2.88 -29.63
CA PRO A 145 -11.28 3.90 -28.63
C PRO A 145 -11.39 3.34 -27.20
N GLY A 146 -10.53 3.84 -26.31
CA GLY A 146 -10.43 3.37 -24.92
C GLY A 146 -9.32 2.35 -24.69
N HIS A 147 -8.59 1.96 -25.73
CA HIS A 147 -7.32 1.27 -25.62
C HIS A 147 -6.15 2.27 -25.70
N THR A 148 -5.06 1.99 -24.98
CA THR A 148 -3.87 2.82 -24.97
C THR A 148 -2.69 2.03 -25.53
N LEU A 149 -2.00 2.62 -26.50
CA LEU A 149 -0.74 2.11 -27.01
C LEU A 149 0.40 2.62 -26.12
N GLY A 150 0.99 1.72 -25.33
CA GLY A 150 2.11 2.02 -24.45
C GLY A 150 3.48 1.82 -25.09
N LEU A 151 4.51 2.34 -24.42
CA LEU A 151 5.92 2.25 -24.83
C LEU A 151 6.22 2.86 -26.22
N CYS A 152 5.47 3.87 -26.65
CA CYS A 152 5.78 4.63 -27.88
C CYS A 152 6.94 5.60 -27.67
N SER A 153 7.46 6.16 -28.77
CA SER A 153 8.54 7.15 -28.71
C SER A 153 8.06 8.46 -28.06
N ASP A 154 9.00 9.28 -27.59
CA ASP A 154 8.69 10.56 -26.96
C ASP A 154 7.95 11.52 -27.91
N GLU A 155 8.23 11.44 -29.21
CA GLU A 155 7.58 12.27 -30.23
C GLU A 155 6.13 11.89 -30.48
N GLU A 156 5.79 10.63 -30.25
CA GLU A 156 4.44 10.10 -30.44
C GLU A 156 3.61 10.09 -29.16
N ALA A 157 4.27 10.31 -28.01
CA ALA A 157 3.64 10.25 -26.70
C ALA A 157 2.68 11.43 -26.49
N GLU A 158 1.44 11.11 -26.10
CA GLU A 158 0.45 12.06 -25.62
C GLU A 158 0.51 12.21 -24.10
N PHE A 159 0.98 11.15 -23.41
CA PHE A 159 1.28 11.11 -21.98
C PHE A 159 2.37 10.08 -21.69
N TRP A 160 2.79 9.97 -20.43
CA TRP A 160 3.82 9.02 -20.00
C TRP A 160 3.31 8.17 -18.85
N THR A 161 3.60 6.88 -18.91
CA THR A 161 3.24 5.93 -17.86
C THR A 161 4.51 5.42 -17.18
N VAL A 162 4.48 5.38 -15.85
CA VAL A 162 5.49 4.68 -15.05
C VAL A 162 5.03 3.25 -14.86
N TYR A 163 5.86 2.29 -15.26
CA TYR A 163 5.61 0.86 -15.11
C TYR A 163 6.55 0.23 -14.09
N ALA A 164 6.07 -0.78 -13.38
CA ALA A 164 6.91 -1.72 -12.65
C ALA A 164 7.06 -3.01 -13.46
N ARG A 165 8.29 -3.47 -13.70
CA ARG A 165 8.59 -4.65 -14.52
C ARG A 165 8.79 -5.88 -13.67
N HIS A 166 8.13 -6.99 -14.01
CA HIS A 166 8.25 -8.23 -13.23
C HIS A 166 9.65 -8.84 -13.32
N LYS A 167 9.93 -9.82 -12.46
CA LYS A 167 11.18 -10.63 -12.49
C LYS A 167 11.25 -11.60 -13.66
N GLU A 168 10.11 -11.97 -14.22
CA GLU A 168 10.01 -12.77 -15.43
C GLU A 168 9.87 -11.88 -16.67
N PRO A 169 10.40 -12.30 -17.84
CA PRO A 169 10.45 -11.45 -19.02
C PRO A 169 9.06 -11.13 -19.59
N ASP A 170 8.97 -9.94 -20.18
CA ASP A 170 7.88 -9.44 -21.05
C ASP A 170 6.56 -9.03 -20.39
N SER A 171 6.51 -8.88 -19.06
CA SER A 171 5.36 -8.28 -18.39
C SER A 171 5.74 -7.10 -17.50
N GLY A 172 4.80 -6.16 -17.37
CA GLY A 172 4.90 -5.06 -16.42
C GLY A 172 3.53 -4.47 -16.15
N GLU A 173 3.39 -3.89 -14.97
CA GLU A 173 2.17 -3.23 -14.54
C GLU A 173 2.30 -1.73 -14.69
N ALA A 174 1.27 -1.09 -15.24
CA ALA A 174 1.16 0.36 -15.29
C ALA A 174 0.80 0.87 -13.89
N ILE A 175 1.69 1.66 -13.29
CA ILE A 175 1.53 2.14 -11.91
C ILE A 175 0.85 3.51 -11.89
N THR A 176 1.29 4.42 -12.76
CA THR A 176 0.74 5.78 -12.80
C THR A 176 0.96 6.43 -14.16
N ASP A 177 -0.03 7.22 -14.58
CA ASP A 177 0.00 8.05 -15.77
C ASP A 177 0.31 9.50 -15.38
N CYS A 178 1.15 10.13 -16.19
CA CYS A 178 1.68 11.47 -16.01
C CYS A 178 1.50 12.25 -17.29
N LYS A 179 1.15 13.53 -17.19
CA LYS A 179 0.89 14.37 -18.37
C LYS A 179 2.17 14.76 -19.10
N THR A 180 3.30 14.71 -18.42
CA THR A 180 4.59 15.13 -18.96
C THR A 180 5.69 14.15 -18.60
N LYS A 181 6.70 14.04 -19.46
CA LYS A 181 7.89 13.21 -19.20
C LYS A 181 8.59 13.59 -17.89
N ALA A 182 8.75 14.89 -17.64
CA ALA A 182 9.39 15.39 -16.42
C ALA A 182 8.61 15.01 -15.14
N GLU A 183 7.28 14.99 -15.22
CA GLU A 183 6.44 14.49 -14.13
C GLU A 183 6.63 12.98 -13.93
N ALA A 184 6.64 12.19 -15.02
CA ALA A 184 6.90 10.76 -14.95
C ALA A 184 8.28 10.44 -14.37
N GLU A 185 9.31 11.21 -14.71
CA GLU A 185 10.66 11.10 -14.14
C GLU A 185 10.67 11.39 -12.63
N ALA A 186 9.98 12.45 -12.21
CA ALA A 186 9.85 12.78 -10.79
C ALA A 186 9.10 11.70 -10.01
N VAL A 187 8.02 11.16 -10.58
CA VAL A 187 7.23 10.08 -9.98
C VAL A 187 8.03 8.78 -9.95
N ALA A 188 8.74 8.41 -11.02
CA ALA A 188 9.60 7.23 -11.04
C ALA A 188 10.73 7.31 -10.00
N ALA A 189 11.34 8.48 -9.83
CA ALA A 189 12.34 8.72 -8.78
C ALA A 189 11.79 8.55 -7.37
N GLU A 190 10.53 8.90 -7.16
CA GLU A 190 9.86 8.70 -5.89
C GLU A 190 9.47 7.25 -5.66
N LEU A 191 8.82 6.61 -6.63
CA LEU A 191 8.48 5.20 -6.59
C LEU A 191 9.72 4.31 -6.41
N SER A 192 10.86 4.69 -7.00
CA SER A 192 12.14 4.00 -6.79
C SER A 192 12.61 4.05 -5.35
N LYS A 193 12.47 5.20 -4.68
CA LYS A 193 12.78 5.32 -3.24
C LYS A 193 11.81 4.51 -2.39
N LEU A 194 10.52 4.49 -2.75
CA LEU A 194 9.47 3.79 -2.01
C LEU A 194 9.59 2.27 -2.10
N SER A 195 9.86 1.78 -3.31
CA SER A 195 9.94 0.34 -3.60
C SER A 195 11.33 -0.26 -3.39
N ALA A 196 12.35 0.60 -3.21
CA ALA A 196 13.77 0.24 -3.30
C ALA A 196 14.18 -0.40 -4.65
N LEU A 197 13.34 -0.28 -5.68
CA LEU A 197 13.65 -0.78 -7.02
C LEU A 197 14.47 0.25 -7.79
N PRO A 198 15.46 -0.17 -8.60
CA PRO A 198 16.16 0.73 -9.50
C PRO A 198 15.20 1.24 -10.59
N ILE A 199 15.46 2.44 -11.09
CA ILE A 199 14.88 2.88 -12.36
C ILE A 199 15.69 2.21 -13.47
N GLY A 200 15.06 1.26 -14.14
CA GLY A 200 15.60 0.64 -15.34
C GLY A 200 15.20 1.43 -16.58
N TRP A 201 16.08 1.40 -17.57
CA TRP A 201 15.80 1.91 -18.91
C TRP A 201 15.26 0.77 -19.78
N PRO A 202 14.12 0.92 -20.46
CA PRO A 202 13.93 0.36 -21.77
C PRO A 202 14.51 1.37 -22.74
N SER A 203 15.51 0.94 -23.48
CA SER A 203 15.74 1.49 -24.80
C SER A 203 14.49 1.24 -25.66
N ALA A 204 13.47 2.07 -25.55
CA ALA A 204 12.40 2.09 -26.55
C ALA A 204 12.85 2.80 -27.85
N VAL A 205 14.15 3.13 -28.00
CA VAL A 205 14.65 3.92 -29.15
C VAL A 205 16.05 3.50 -29.68
N GLU A 206 16.51 2.25 -29.50
CA GLU A 206 17.69 1.75 -30.27
C GLU A 206 17.57 0.25 -30.69
N ALA A 207 16.46 -0.14 -31.32
CA ALA A 207 16.38 -1.35 -32.14
C ALA A 207 15.60 -1.11 -33.43
#